data_AF-A0A2S9G3R5-F1
#
_entry.id   AF-A0A2S9G3R5-F1
#
_cell.length_a   1.000
_cell.length_b   1.000
_cell.length_c   1.000
_cell.angle_alpha   90.00
_cell.angle_beta   90.00
_cell.angle_gamma   90.00
#
_symmetry.space_group_name_H-M   'P 1'
#
loop_
_entity.id
_entity.type
_entity.pdbx_description
1 polymer ?
#
loop_
_entity_poly.entity_id
_entity_poly.type
_entity_poly.pdbx_seq_one_letter_code
_entity_poly.pdbx_strand_id
1 'polypeptide(L)'
;TFQTVAAQLSEVYIASRTISLVANSVAWRLSEGLDADDDLAVLGYWLTSQAPPAMRLCHHLHGGMGMDITYPMDRYYSSIKDLT
;
A
#
# COMPACT_ATOMS: atom_id res chain seq x y z
N THR A 1 -25.20 -3.69 -1.08
CA THR A 1 -23.77 -3.38 -1.23
C THR A 1 -23.59 -2.49 -2.45
N PHE A 2 -22.79 -1.41 -2.37
CA PHE A 2 -22.55 -0.50 -3.49
C PHE A 2 -21.42 -1.03 -4.39
N GLN A 3 -21.67 -1.15 -5.69
CA GLN A 3 -20.70 -1.72 -6.63
C GLN A 3 -19.40 -0.90 -6.70
N THR A 4 -19.50 0.43 -6.67
CA THR A 4 -18.34 1.33 -6.67
C THR A 4 -17.44 1.12 -5.44
N VAL A 5 -18.05 0.95 -4.25
CA VAL A 5 -17.30 0.67 -3.01
C VAL A 5 -16.58 -0.68 -3.11
N ALA A 6 -17.24 -1.70 -3.67
CA ALA A 6 -16.62 -3.01 -3.87
C ALA A 6 -15.44 -2.94 -4.85
N ALA A 7 -15.56 -2.15 -5.93
CA ALA A 7 -14.47 -1.93 -6.88
C ALA A 7 -13.28 -1.22 -6.21
N GLN A 8 -13.52 -0.14 -5.45
CA GLN A 8 -12.47 0.59 -4.73
C GLN A 8 -11.77 -0.29 -3.69
N LEU A 9 -12.51 -1.12 -2.95
CA LEU A 9 -11.91 -2.10 -2.04
C LEU A 9 -11.07 -3.14 -2.77
N SER A 10 -11.48 -3.54 -3.97
CA SER A 10 -10.73 -4.48 -4.80
C SER A 10 -9.41 -3.87 -5.28
N GLU A 11 -9.40 -2.60 -5.66
CA GLU A 11 -8.18 -1.85 -6.00
C GLU A 11 -7.19 -1.81 -4.83
N VAL A 12 -7.67 -1.45 -3.63
CA VAL A 12 -6.83 -1.45 -2.41
C VAL A 12 -6.29 -2.84 -2.11
N TYR A 13 -7.14 -3.88 -2.26
CA TYR A 13 -6.73 -5.26 -2.03
C TYR A 13 -5.64 -5.72 -3.01
N ILE A 14 -5.79 -5.44 -4.31
CA ILE A 14 -4.81 -5.79 -5.34
C ILE A 14 -3.48 -5.09 -5.05
N ALA A 15 -3.49 -3.79 -4.77
CA ALA A 15 -2.28 -3.04 -4.44
C ALA A 15 -1.56 -3.64 -3.22
N SER A 16 -2.30 -3.88 -2.13
CA SER A 16 -1.76 -4.46 -0.89
C SER A 16 -1.18 -5.86 -1.11
N ARG A 17 -1.89 -6.73 -1.84
CA ARG A 17 -1.44 -8.10 -2.13
C ARG A 17 -0.21 -8.13 -3.03
N THR A 18 -0.14 -7.26 -4.03
CA THR A 18 1.04 -7.16 -4.91
C THR A 18 2.25 -6.69 -4.12
N ILE A 19 2.14 -5.62 -3.32
CA ILE A 19 3.25 -5.14 -2.49
C ILE A 19 3.71 -6.23 -1.52
N SER A 20 2.77 -6.91 -0.84
CA SER A 20 3.10 -8.00 0.09
C SER A 20 3.82 -9.17 -0.60
N LEU A 21 3.42 -9.51 -1.83
CA LEU A 21 4.05 -10.58 -2.62
C LEU A 21 5.49 -10.21 -2.95
N VAL A 22 5.72 -9.02 -3.50
CA VAL A 22 7.07 -8.56 -3.90
C VAL A 22 7.96 -8.41 -2.67
N ALA A 23 7.45 -7.86 -1.57
CA ALA A 23 8.18 -7.73 -0.32
C ALA A 23 8.62 -9.10 0.24
N ASN A 24 7.74 -10.10 0.23
CA ASN A 24 8.08 -11.45 0.65
C ASN A 24 9.15 -12.09 -0.26
N SER A 25 9.05 -11.89 -1.57
CA SER A 25 10.05 -12.39 -2.54
C SER A 25 11.43 -11.77 -2.30
N VAL A 26 11.50 -10.46 -2.12
CA VAL A 26 12.74 -9.72 -1.81
C VAL A 26 13.32 -10.19 -0.48
N ALA A 27 12.50 -10.26 0.57
CA ALA A 27 12.94 -10.70 1.90
C ALA A 27 13.53 -12.11 1.85
N TRP A 28 12.94 -13.02 1.09
CA TRP A 28 13.47 -14.36 0.87
C TRP A 28 14.82 -14.35 0.13
N ARG A 29 14.95 -13.60 -0.97
CA ARG A 29 16.24 -13.51 -1.71
C ARG A 29 17.36 -12.98 -0.81
N LEU A 30 17.06 -11.95 -0.02
CA LEU A 30 18.00 -11.39 0.96
C LEU A 30 18.39 -12.41 2.03
N SER A 31 17.44 -13.23 2.53
CA SER A 31 17.75 -14.26 3.53
C SER A 31 18.62 -15.39 2.98
N GLU A 32 18.52 -15.68 1.69
CA GLU A 32 19.35 -16.69 1.01
C GLU A 32 20.71 -16.13 0.52
N GLY A 33 20.97 -14.83 0.74
CA GLY A 33 22.18 -14.17 0.25
C GLY A 33 22.25 -14.04 -1.28
N LEU A 34 21.10 -14.07 -1.96
CA LEU A 34 20.99 -13.89 -3.40
C LEU A 34 20.95 -12.40 -3.77
N ASP A 35 21.35 -12.09 -5.01
CA ASP A 35 21.18 -10.74 -5.56
C ASP A 35 19.68 -10.38 -5.64
N ALA A 36 19.35 -9.21 -5.10
CA ALA A 36 18.01 -8.69 -4.93
C ALA A 36 17.89 -7.20 -5.32
N ASP A 37 18.94 -6.58 -5.88
CA ASP A 37 18.95 -5.14 -6.15
C ASP A 37 17.83 -4.72 -7.13
N ASP A 38 17.64 -5.48 -8.21
CA ASP A 38 16.56 -5.23 -9.17
C ASP A 38 15.17 -5.43 -8.55
N ASP A 39 14.99 -6.47 -7.74
CA ASP A 39 13.71 -6.73 -7.08
C ASP A 39 13.40 -5.69 -5.99
N LEU A 40 14.43 -5.17 -5.30
CA LEU A 40 14.31 -4.04 -4.37
C LEU A 40 13.87 -2.77 -5.11
N ALA A 41 14.42 -2.51 -6.29
CA ALA A 41 14.01 -1.38 -7.12
C ALA A 41 12.54 -1.53 -7.57
N VAL A 42 12.14 -2.73 -7.99
CA VAL A 42 10.74 -3.05 -8.34
C VAL A 42 9.82 -2.86 -7.13
N LEU A 43 10.20 -3.36 -5.95
CA LEU A 43 9.44 -3.17 -4.71
C LEU A 43 9.26 -1.68 -4.38
N GLY A 44 10.35 -0.91 -4.42
CA GLY A 44 10.34 0.53 -4.18
C GLY A 44 9.41 1.26 -5.15
N TYR A 45 9.45 0.90 -6.43
CA TYR A 45 8.55 1.46 -7.44
C TYR A 45 7.07 1.12 -7.15
N TRP A 46 6.75 -0.14 -6.85
CA TRP A 46 5.37 -0.54 -6.55
C TRP A 46 4.84 0.13 -5.28
N LEU A 47 5.67 0.22 -4.24
CA LEU A 47 5.31 0.87 -2.98
C LEU A 47 5.01 2.36 -3.20
N THR A 48 5.91 3.09 -3.84
CA THR A 48 5.78 4.54 -4.07
C THR A 48 4.69 4.89 -5.09
N SER A 49 4.43 4.04 -6.08
CA SER A 49 3.39 4.29 -7.09
C SER A 49 1.99 3.89 -6.65
N GLN A 50 1.83 2.80 -5.88
CA GLN A 50 0.51 2.25 -5.55
C GLN A 50 0.02 2.56 -4.14
N ALA A 51 0.90 2.73 -3.16
CA ALA A 51 0.45 2.99 -1.79
C ALA A 51 -0.24 4.36 -1.65
N PRO A 52 0.24 5.48 -2.25
CA PRO A 52 -0.46 6.76 -2.16
C PRO A 52 -1.89 6.76 -2.73
N PRO A 53 -2.18 6.25 -3.96
CA PRO A 53 -3.55 6.17 -4.45
C PRO A 53 -4.43 5.23 -3.60
N ALA A 54 -3.91 4.08 -3.15
CA ALA A 54 -4.65 3.19 -2.26
C ALA A 54 -5.04 3.88 -0.94
N MET A 55 -4.15 4.70 -0.38
CA MET A 55 -4.46 5.43 0.86
C MET A 55 -5.50 6.53 0.66
N ARG A 56 -5.52 7.20 -0.50
CA ARG A 56 -6.60 8.15 -0.85
C ARG A 56 -7.95 7.45 -0.96
N LEU A 57 -7.99 6.24 -1.54
CA LEU A 57 -9.20 5.43 -1.59
C LEU A 57 -9.66 5.03 -0.19
N CYS A 58 -8.75 4.62 0.69
CA CYS A 58 -9.09 4.34 2.08
C CYS A 58 -9.69 5.57 2.77
N HIS A 59 -9.10 6.76 2.63
CA HIS A 59 -9.69 8.00 3.18
C HIS A 59 -11.11 8.24 2.65
N HIS A 60 -11.30 8.10 1.34
CA HIS A 60 -12.61 8.27 0.73
C HIS A 60 -13.65 7.28 1.28
N LEU A 61 -13.28 6.01 1.41
CA LEU A 61 -14.16 4.95 1.90
C LEU A 61 -14.58 5.14 3.36
N HIS A 62 -13.74 5.75 4.19
CA HIS A 62 -14.05 6.04 5.59
C HIS A 62 -14.83 7.36 5.78
N GLY A 63 -14.95 8.18 4.74
CA GLY A 63 -15.64 9.47 4.81
C GLY A 63 -15.10 10.36 5.92
N GLY A 64 -15.99 10.95 6.72
CA GLY A 64 -15.60 11.85 7.82
C GLY A 64 -14.70 11.20 8.88
N MET A 65 -14.84 9.89 9.13
CA MET A 65 -13.97 9.16 10.08
C MET A 65 -12.51 9.13 9.63
N GLY A 66 -12.26 9.16 8.31
CA GLY A 66 -10.91 9.16 7.76
C GLY A 66 -10.11 10.42 8.08
N MET A 67 -10.76 11.50 8.56
CA MET A 67 -10.13 12.76 8.94
C MET A 67 -10.10 12.99 10.46
N ASP A 68 -10.67 12.06 11.23
CA ASP A 68 -10.69 12.14 12.69
C ASP A 68 -9.33 11.75 13.27
N ILE A 69 -8.73 12.61 14.10
CA ILE A 69 -7.43 12.38 14.74
C ILE A 69 -7.43 11.23 15.75
N THR A 70 -8.61 10.85 16.25
CA THR A 70 -8.79 9.69 17.12
C THR A 70 -8.89 8.38 16.33
N TYR A 71 -9.08 8.46 15.01
CA TYR A 71 -9.06 7.33 14.09
C TYR A 71 -7.65 7.18 13.47
N PRO A 72 -7.05 5.97 13.45
CA PRO A 72 -5.62 5.82 13.15
C PRO A 72 -5.21 6.03 11.68
N MET A 73 -6.10 6.57 10.84
CA MET A 73 -5.90 6.73 9.39
C MET A 73 -4.74 7.68 9.07
N ASP A 74 -4.60 8.76 9.84
CA ASP A 74 -3.57 9.78 9.70
C ASP A 74 -2.15 9.19 9.83
N ARG A 75 -1.96 8.28 10.78
CA ARG A 75 -0.67 7.61 11.03
C ARG A 75 -0.22 6.79 9.83
N TYR A 76 -1.11 6.00 9.25
CA TYR A 76 -0.79 5.19 8.07
C TYR A 76 -0.58 6.05 6.82
N TYR A 77 -1.38 7.11 6.67
CA TYR A 77 -1.23 8.05 5.57
C TYR A 77 0.12 8.77 5.60
N SER A 78 0.55 9.24 6.77
CA SER A 78 1.85 9.92 6.94
C SER A 78 3.02 9.03 6.52
N SER A 79 3.03 7.77 6.96
CA SER A 79 4.10 6.81 6.63
C SER A 79 4.24 6.58 5.13
N ILE A 80 3.14 6.66 4.37
CA ILE A 80 3.16 6.52 2.91
C ILE A 80 3.52 7.83 2.22
N LYS A 81 3.04 8.95 2.76
CA LYS A 81 3.32 10.28 2.20
C LYS A 81 4.81 10.58 2.18
N ASP A 82 5.56 10.19 3.20
CA ASP A 82 7.00 10.46 3.28
C ASP A 82 7.85 9.63 2.28
N LEU A 83 7.24 8.67 1.57
CA LEU A 83 7.91 7.86 0.56
C LEU A 83 7.91 8.49 -0.85
N THR A 84 7.18 9.59 -1.06
CA THR A 84 7.02 10.28 -2.35
C THR A 84 7.20 11.77 -2.21
#